data_AF-K9VGV3-F1
#
_entry.id   AF-K9VGV3-F1
#
_cell.length_a   1.000
_cell.length_b   1.000
_cell.length_c   1.000
_cell.angle_alpha   90.00
_cell.angle_beta   90.00
_cell.angle_gamma   90.00
#
_symmetry.space_group_name_H-M   'P 1'
#
loop_
_entity.id
_entity.type
_entity.pdbx_description
1 polymer ?
#
loop_
_entity_poly.entity_id
_entity_poly.type
_entity_poly.pdbx_seq_one_letter_code
_entity_poly.pdbx_strand_id
1 'polypeptide(L)'
;MKKITIWVKLGASSLLLTAGFLLPGQASNTSLQLAQQPNCKSPQTTQEQNACSSQEFQAADRKLNQVYQQLQPKLNSKQKQRLIVAQRSWLKFRDESCTYEMGQFEGGTLAASTYGYCRARVTQERIKDLEGYLKQASL
;
A
#
# COMPACT_ATOMS: atom_id res chain seq x y z
N MET A 1 -17.83 -15.45 -30.36
CA MET A 1 -19.20 -15.99 -30.17
C MET A 1 -19.13 -17.35 -29.50
N LYS A 2 -19.59 -17.44 -28.24
CA LYS A 2 -20.29 -18.57 -27.58
C LYS A 2 -20.26 -18.26 -26.07
N LYS A 3 -21.34 -17.65 -25.58
CA LYS A 3 -21.60 -17.44 -24.16
C LYS A 3 -21.96 -18.81 -23.56
N ILE A 4 -21.20 -19.28 -22.58
CA ILE A 4 -21.54 -20.50 -21.84
C ILE A 4 -22.30 -20.04 -20.59
N THR A 5 -23.63 -20.08 -20.71
CA THR A 5 -24.56 -19.82 -19.62
C THR A 5 -24.71 -21.10 -18.81
N ILE A 6 -24.09 -21.17 -17.62
CA ILE A 6 -24.32 -22.28 -16.69
C ILE A 6 -25.56 -21.96 -15.87
N TRP A 7 -26.60 -22.74 -16.10
CA TRP A 7 -27.85 -22.72 -15.34
C TRP A 7 -27.60 -23.41 -14.00
N VAL A 8 -27.58 -22.62 -12.92
CA VAL A 8 -27.69 -23.17 -11.56
C VAL A 8 -29.08 -23.81 -11.46
N LYS A 9 -29.09 -25.14 -11.31
CA LYS A 9 -30.32 -25.91 -11.14
C LYS A 9 -31.03 -25.48 -9.86
N LEU A 10 -32.31 -25.12 -10.00
CA LEU A 10 -33.28 -25.06 -8.92
C LEU A 10 -33.33 -26.43 -8.23
N GLY A 11 -32.83 -26.48 -6.99
CA GLY A 11 -32.93 -27.62 -6.09
C GLY A 11 -34.04 -27.39 -5.07
N ALA A 12 -35.12 -28.15 -5.25
CA ALA A 12 -36.26 -28.43 -4.38
C ALA A 12 -36.24 -27.88 -2.93
N SER A 13 -37.26 -27.05 -2.65
CA SER A 13 -37.76 -26.77 -1.31
C SER A 13 -38.07 -28.05 -0.54
N SER A 14 -37.36 -28.27 0.55
CA SER A 14 -37.75 -29.20 1.61
C SER A 14 -38.39 -28.39 2.74
N LEU A 15 -39.71 -28.48 2.85
CA LEU A 15 -40.49 -27.98 3.99
C LEU A 15 -40.19 -28.89 5.19
N LEU A 16 -39.29 -28.46 6.06
CA LEU A 16 -39.16 -28.98 7.41
C LEU A 16 -39.84 -28.00 8.37
N LEU A 17 -41.01 -28.39 8.87
CA LEU A 17 -41.69 -27.77 10.01
C LEU A 17 -40.87 -28.08 11.27
N THR A 18 -39.87 -27.26 11.57
CA THR A 18 -39.23 -27.25 12.89
C THR A 18 -39.90 -26.19 13.76
N ALA A 19 -40.51 -26.67 14.84
CA ALA A 19 -41.06 -25.88 15.93
C ALA A 19 -40.09 -24.78 16.37
N GLY A 20 -40.63 -23.58 16.57
CA GLY A 20 -39.88 -22.40 16.99
C GLY A 20 -39.16 -22.62 18.31
N PHE A 21 -37.84 -22.80 18.24
CA PHE A 21 -36.94 -22.41 19.31
C PHE A 21 -36.63 -20.93 19.12
N LEU A 22 -37.28 -20.08 19.93
CA LEU A 22 -36.85 -18.70 20.15
C LEU A 22 -35.50 -18.75 20.88
N LEU A 23 -34.40 -18.80 20.13
CA LEU A 23 -33.09 -18.48 20.69
C LEU A 23 -33.09 -16.98 20.99
N PRO A 24 -32.82 -16.54 22.23
CA PRO A 24 -32.58 -15.13 22.50
C PRO A 24 -31.44 -14.65 21.60
N GLY A 25 -31.70 -13.60 20.83
CA GLY A 25 -30.69 -12.99 19.97
C GLY A 25 -29.49 -12.58 20.81
N GLN A 26 -28.37 -13.29 20.64
CA GLN A 26 -27.09 -12.88 21.22
C GLN A 26 -26.68 -11.61 20.47
N ALA A 27 -26.94 -10.45 21.07
CA ALA A 27 -26.37 -9.19 20.61
C ALA A 27 -24.85 -9.32 20.75
N SER A 28 -24.17 -9.58 19.63
CA SER A 28 -22.72 -9.54 19.56
C SER A 28 -22.29 -8.11 19.87
N ASN A 29 -21.94 -7.83 21.12
CA ASN A 29 -21.26 -6.62 21.56
C ASN A 29 -19.86 -6.61 20.94
N THR A 30 -19.78 -6.35 19.64
CA THR A 30 -18.53 -6.09 18.96
C THR A 30 -18.16 -4.68 19.38
N SER A 31 -17.38 -4.55 20.45
CA SER A 31 -16.77 -3.28 20.80
C SER A 31 -16.01 -2.80 19.57
N LEU A 32 -16.48 -1.71 18.95
CA LEU A 32 -15.75 -0.93 17.97
C LEU A 32 -14.50 -0.41 18.69
N GLN A 33 -13.45 -1.22 18.68
CA GLN A 33 -12.15 -0.84 19.19
C GLN A 33 -11.64 0.20 18.20
N LEU A 34 -11.81 1.48 18.53
CA LEU A 34 -11.20 2.56 17.77
C LEU A 34 -9.70 2.26 17.72
N ALA A 35 -9.19 1.93 16.54
CA ALA A 35 -7.75 1.79 16.34
C ALA A 35 -7.10 3.11 16.75
N GLN A 36 -6.44 3.11 17.91
CA GLN A 36 -5.64 4.24 18.34
C GLN A 36 -4.59 4.50 17.26
N GLN A 37 -4.43 5.77 16.86
CA GLN A 37 -3.39 6.13 15.90
C GLN A 37 -2.02 5.78 16.48
N PRO A 38 -1.13 5.12 15.73
CA PRO A 38 0.16 4.71 16.24
C PRO A 38 1.03 5.94 16.58
N ASN A 39 1.78 5.88 17.68
CA ASN A 39 2.73 6.94 18.03
C ASN A 39 4.02 6.83 17.21
N CYS A 40 4.04 7.41 16.01
CA CYS A 40 5.19 7.32 15.11
C CYS A 40 6.38 8.21 15.51
N LYS A 41 6.26 9.01 16.58
CA LYS A 41 7.42 9.72 17.15
C LYS A 41 8.29 8.80 18.00
N SER A 42 7.69 7.75 18.59
CA SER A 42 8.39 6.81 19.46
C SER A 42 7.63 5.48 19.53
N PRO A 43 7.63 4.68 18.43
CA PRO A 43 6.92 3.41 18.40
C PRO A 43 7.58 2.40 19.36
N GLN A 44 6.81 1.84 20.28
CA GLN A 44 7.28 0.93 21.33
C GLN A 44 7.07 -0.54 20.98
N THR A 45 6.10 -0.84 20.12
CA THR A 45 5.79 -2.22 19.71
C THR A 45 6.11 -2.46 18.23
N THR A 46 6.36 -3.70 17.86
CA THR A 46 6.51 -4.07 16.44
C THR A 46 5.26 -3.77 15.62
N GLN A 47 4.07 -3.87 16.23
CA GLN A 47 2.82 -3.49 15.58
C GLN A 47 2.80 -1.99 15.25
N GLU A 48 3.20 -1.14 16.20
CA GLU A 48 3.32 0.30 15.98
C GLU A 48 4.38 0.62 14.92
N GLN A 49 5.55 -0.03 14.96
CA GLN A 49 6.59 0.15 13.94
C GLN A 49 6.09 -0.23 12.53
N ASN A 50 5.36 -1.33 12.41
CA ASN A 50 4.76 -1.75 11.15
C ASN A 50 3.74 -0.72 10.65
N ALA A 51 2.88 -0.21 11.54
CA ALA A 51 1.90 0.81 11.19
C ALA A 51 2.58 2.12 10.76
N CYS A 52 3.59 2.57 11.50
CA CYS A 52 4.32 3.81 11.22
C CYS A 52 5.12 3.74 9.92
N SER A 53 5.87 2.67 9.71
CA SER A 53 6.62 2.48 8.46
C SER A 53 5.70 2.47 7.21
N SER A 54 4.50 1.90 7.34
CA SER A 54 3.49 1.95 6.29
C SER A 54 2.95 3.37 6.06
N GLN A 55 2.63 4.10 7.13
CA GLN A 55 2.16 5.49 7.03
C GLN A 55 3.21 6.40 6.37
N GLU A 56 4.47 6.28 6.78
CA GLU A 56 5.58 7.05 6.22
C GLU A 56 5.80 6.74 4.74
N PHE A 57 5.82 5.45 4.37
CA PHE A 57 5.96 5.07 2.98
C PHE A 57 4.80 5.59 2.12
N GLN A 58 3.56 5.46 2.59
CA GLN A 58 2.39 5.98 1.86
C GLN A 58 2.44 7.50 1.71
N ALA A 59 2.91 8.24 2.72
CA ALA A 59 3.08 9.68 2.63
C ALA A 59 4.14 10.05 1.59
N ALA A 60 5.29 9.36 1.60
CA ALA A 60 6.34 9.55 0.61
C ALA A 60 5.86 9.22 -0.81
N ASP A 61 5.16 8.10 -1.00
CA ASP A 61 4.66 7.67 -2.30
C ASP A 61 3.63 8.65 -2.87
N ARG A 62 2.72 9.17 -2.05
CA ARG A 62 1.79 10.23 -2.48
C ARG A 62 2.54 11.47 -2.95
N LYS A 63 3.53 11.93 -2.19
CA LYS A 63 4.33 13.11 -2.55
C LYS A 63 5.15 12.88 -3.83
N LEU A 64 5.75 11.70 -3.98
CA LEU A 64 6.45 11.32 -5.20
C LEU A 64 5.54 11.40 -6.43
N ASN A 65 4.33 10.84 -6.34
CA ASN A 65 3.36 10.88 -7.43
C ASN A 65 2.91 12.30 -7.75
N GLN A 66 2.71 13.15 -6.73
CA GLN A 66 2.39 14.57 -6.92
C GLN A 66 3.49 15.30 -7.69
N VAL A 67 4.76 15.17 -7.28
CA VAL A 67 5.88 15.84 -7.97
C VAL A 67 6.07 15.29 -9.38
N TYR A 68 5.95 13.97 -9.56
CA TYR A 68 6.01 13.34 -10.88
C TYR A 68 4.92 13.90 -11.83
N GLN A 69 3.68 14.03 -11.35
CA GLN A 69 2.58 14.60 -12.12
C GLN A 69 2.79 16.08 -12.45
N GLN A 70 3.38 16.86 -11.55
CA GLN A 70 3.74 18.26 -11.79
C GLN A 70 4.86 18.42 -12.82
N LEU A 71 5.84 17.51 -12.83
CA LEU A 71 6.97 17.51 -13.75
C LEU A 71 6.55 17.16 -15.18
N GLN A 72 5.72 16.14 -15.36
CA GLN A 72 5.36 15.65 -16.69
C GLN A 72 4.93 16.74 -17.70
N PRO A 73 4.01 17.69 -17.39
CA PRO A 73 3.60 18.71 -18.36
C PRO A 73 4.72 19.69 -18.77
N LYS A 74 5.81 19.78 -18.00
CA LYS A 74 6.97 20.65 -18.31
C LYS A 74 7.95 20.00 -19.29
N LEU A 75 7.78 18.73 -19.61
CA LEU A 75 8.71 17.95 -20.42
C LEU A 75 8.20 17.76 -21.85
N ASN A 76 9.12 17.80 -22.82
CA ASN A 76 8.82 17.35 -24.19
C ASN A 76 8.69 15.82 -24.26
N SER A 77 8.18 15.29 -25.37
CA SER A 77 7.89 13.85 -25.52
C SER A 77 9.12 12.96 -25.29
N LYS A 78 10.31 13.38 -25.74
CA LYS A 78 11.55 12.61 -25.56
C LYS A 78 11.98 12.58 -24.10
N GLN A 79 11.87 13.70 -23.39
CA GLN A 79 12.15 13.79 -21.96
C GLN A 79 11.14 12.97 -21.14
N LYS A 80 9.85 13.04 -21.45
CA LYS A 80 8.80 12.21 -20.80
C LYS A 80 9.13 10.72 -20.91
N GLN A 81 9.46 10.24 -22.10
CA GLN A 81 9.80 8.82 -22.30
C GLN A 81 11.01 8.40 -21.48
N ARG A 82 12.05 9.24 -21.42
CA ARG A 82 13.24 9.00 -20.59
C ARG A 82 12.90 8.98 -19.10
N LEU A 83 12.06 9.92 -18.64
CA LEU A 83 11.61 9.96 -17.25
C LEU A 83 10.82 8.70 -16.88
N ILE A 84 9.91 8.24 -17.74
CA ILE A 84 9.14 7.00 -17.52
C ILE A 84 10.07 5.79 -17.35
N VAL A 85 11.07 5.65 -18.23
CA VAL A 85 12.05 4.56 -18.14
C VAL A 85 12.84 4.66 -16.84
N ALA A 86 13.37 5.84 -16.52
CA ALA A 86 14.12 6.07 -15.28
C ALA A 86 13.27 5.77 -14.04
N GLN A 87 12.00 6.16 -14.02
CA GLN A 87 11.10 5.92 -12.89
C GLN A 87 10.79 4.44 -12.70
N ARG A 88 10.60 3.68 -13.78
CA ARG A 88 10.41 2.21 -13.72
C ARG A 88 11.65 1.50 -13.20
N SER A 89 12.84 1.87 -13.69
CA SER A 89 14.09 1.32 -13.19
C SER A 89 14.32 1.67 -11.72
N TRP A 90 13.97 2.89 -11.31
CA TRP A 90 14.04 3.30 -9.91
C TRP A 90 13.10 2.50 -9.00
N LEU A 91 11.87 2.20 -9.44
CA LEU A 91 10.94 1.36 -8.66
C LEU A 91 11.55 -0.02 -8.39
N LYS A 92 12.14 -0.64 -9.41
CA LYS A 92 12.85 -1.91 -9.28
C LYS A 92 14.01 -1.80 -8.28
N PHE A 93 14.86 -0.78 -8.44
CA PHE A 93 15.97 -0.52 -7.52
C PHE A 93 15.49 -0.36 -6.07
N ARG A 94 14.41 0.41 -5.84
CA ARG A 94 13.84 0.62 -4.50
C ARG A 94 13.43 -0.72 -3.89
N ASP A 95 12.65 -1.51 -4.62
CA ASP A 95 12.09 -2.74 -4.09
C ASP A 95 13.18 -3.79 -3.85
N GLU A 96 14.16 -3.92 -4.75
CA GLU A 96 15.31 -4.83 -4.58
C GLU A 96 16.23 -4.39 -3.43
N SER A 97 16.56 -3.10 -3.33
CA SER A 97 17.39 -2.57 -2.24
C SER A 97 16.72 -2.76 -0.89
N CYS A 98 15.41 -2.51 -0.81
CA CYS A 98 14.68 -2.68 0.44
C CYS A 98 14.46 -4.15 0.80
N THR A 99 14.38 -5.04 -0.20
CA THR A 99 14.40 -6.50 0.04
C THR A 99 15.74 -6.94 0.63
N TYR A 100 16.85 -6.41 0.13
CA TYR A 100 18.17 -6.65 0.71
C TYR A 100 18.26 -6.14 2.16
N GLU A 101 17.84 -4.89 2.42
CA GLU A 101 17.90 -4.29 3.76
C GLU A 101 17.06 -5.03 4.81
N MET A 102 15.88 -5.55 4.43
CA MET A 102 15.06 -6.34 5.36
C MET A 102 15.64 -7.74 5.64
N GLY A 103 16.54 -8.26 4.80
CA GLY A 103 17.08 -9.62 4.90
C GLY A 103 17.80 -9.92 6.21
N GLN A 104 18.36 -8.90 6.87
CA GLN A 104 18.96 -9.05 8.21
C GLN A 104 17.94 -9.49 9.29
N PHE A 105 16.65 -9.30 9.04
CA PHE A 105 15.55 -9.66 9.94
C PHE A 105 14.64 -10.76 9.35
N GLU A 106 15.11 -11.50 8.34
CA GLU A 106 14.31 -12.51 7.64
C GLU A 106 13.69 -13.54 8.63
N GLY A 107 12.40 -13.81 8.46
CA GLY A 107 11.60 -14.65 9.38
C GLY A 107 11.23 -13.99 10.72
N GLY A 108 11.76 -12.81 11.04
CA GLY A 108 11.47 -12.04 12.24
C GLY A 108 10.36 -11.01 12.07
N THR A 109 9.83 -10.52 13.18
CA THR A 109 8.72 -9.54 13.19
C THR A 109 9.13 -8.14 12.72
N LEU A 110 10.43 -7.80 12.78
CA LEU A 110 10.98 -6.51 12.34
C LEU A 110 11.13 -6.40 10.81
N ALA A 111 11.12 -7.51 10.07
CA ALA A 111 11.34 -7.50 8.63
C ALA A 111 10.38 -6.55 7.89
N ALA A 112 9.12 -6.54 8.30
CA ALA A 112 8.08 -5.71 7.69
C ALA A 112 8.30 -4.20 7.92
N SER A 113 8.61 -3.79 9.15
CA SER A 113 8.87 -2.38 9.45
C SER A 113 10.15 -1.90 8.78
N THR A 114 11.22 -2.70 8.78
CA THR A 114 12.47 -2.40 8.07
C THR A 114 12.23 -2.18 6.58
N TYR A 115 11.46 -3.07 5.93
CA TYR A 115 11.08 -2.91 4.52
C TYR A 115 10.28 -1.62 4.27
N GLY A 116 9.31 -1.31 5.15
CA GLY A 116 8.52 -0.08 5.07
C GLY A 116 9.37 1.19 5.20
N TYR A 117 10.23 1.26 6.21
CA TYR A 117 11.09 2.42 6.46
C TYR A 117 12.13 2.61 5.34
N CYS A 118 12.72 1.54 4.82
CA CYS A 118 13.60 1.62 3.66
C CYS A 118 12.86 2.24 2.46
N ARG A 119 11.66 1.74 2.13
CA ARG A 119 10.90 2.26 1.00
C ARG A 119 10.55 3.72 1.18
N ALA A 120 10.20 4.14 2.40
CA ALA A 120 9.95 5.55 2.72
C ALA A 120 11.20 6.40 2.43
N ARG A 121 12.35 6.05 3.02
CA ARG A 121 13.63 6.76 2.84
C ARG A 121 14.05 6.86 1.38
N VAL A 122 14.07 5.75 0.64
CA VAL A 122 14.47 5.73 -0.78
C VAL A 122 13.50 6.55 -1.64
N THR A 123 12.22 6.56 -1.30
CA THR A 123 11.20 7.40 -1.96
C THR A 123 11.42 8.89 -1.69
N GLN A 124 11.83 9.27 -0.48
CA GLN A 124 12.18 10.66 -0.14
C GLN A 124 13.38 11.16 -0.95
N GLU A 125 14.41 10.34 -1.15
CA GLU A 125 15.53 10.73 -2.02
C GLU A 125 15.08 10.93 -3.47
N ARG A 126 14.20 10.05 -3.97
CA ARG A 126 13.66 10.21 -5.32
C ARG A 126 12.81 11.47 -5.49
N ILE A 127 12.07 11.87 -4.45
CA ILE A 127 11.34 13.13 -4.47
C ILE A 127 12.30 14.29 -4.72
N LYS A 128 13.46 14.32 -4.06
CA LYS A 128 14.47 15.39 -4.25
C LYS A 128 14.99 15.42 -5.69
N ASP A 129 15.25 14.27 -6.31
CA ASP A 129 15.62 14.20 -7.74
C ASP A 129 14.54 14.84 -8.63
N LEU A 130 13.28 14.43 -8.43
CA LEU A 130 12.16 14.90 -9.25
C LEU A 130 11.89 16.39 -9.04
N GLU A 131 12.01 16.90 -7.81
CA GLU A 131 11.91 18.32 -7.50
C GLU A 131 13.06 19.11 -8.16
N GLY A 132 14.27 18.54 -8.20
CA GLY A 132 15.40 19.10 -8.94
C GLY A 132 15.11 19.21 -10.44
N TYR A 133 14.56 18.16 -11.06
CA TYR A 133 14.16 18.18 -12.46
C TYR A 133 13.03 19.19 -12.71
N LEU A 134 12.06 19.28 -11.81
CA LEU A 134 10.93 20.22 -11.91
C LEU A 134 11.41 21.67 -11.87
N LYS A 135 12.37 21.98 -11.00
CA LYS A 135 13.00 23.30 -10.95
C LYS A 135 13.70 23.62 -12.27
N GLN A 136 14.50 22.69 -12.80
CA GLN A 136 15.22 22.88 -14.06
C GLN A 136 14.28 23.06 -15.26
N ALA A 137 13.18 22.30 -15.31
CA ALA A 137 12.19 22.37 -16.39
C ALA A 137 11.24 23.58 -16.28
N SER A 138 11.38 24.41 -15.24
CA SER A 138 10.59 25.63 -15.03
C SER A 138 11.40 26.92 -15.26
N LEU A 139 12.66 26.79 -15.67
CA LEU A 139 13.50 27.89 -16.14
C LEU A 139 13.26 28.12 -17.64
#